data_AF-A0A935T175-F1
#
_entry.id   AF-A0A935T175-F1
#
_cell.length_a   1.000
_cell.length_b   1.000
_cell.length_c   1.000
_cell.angle_alpha   90.00
_cell.angle_beta   90.00
_cell.angle_gamma   90.00
#
_symmetry.space_group_name_H-M   'P 1'
#
loop_
_entity.id
_entity.type
_entity.pdbx_description
1 polymer ?
#
loop_
_entity_poly.entity_id
_entity_poly.type
_entity_poly.pdbx_seq_one_letter_code
_entity_poly.pdbx_strand_id
1 'polypeptide(L)'
;MKRRLALTAAAVVLALVLLPYAGFRLWLASQPEETRIAVEAFTAREFVAVVLDHFFPQPIDDFGRFDRRAYPRREASPWVMRSSLDGRPRMLSAALAPGLWLAYSTETASVHQLWRGEVDFSGPAFDARHGREPMSRGEAWWRPDATTAWRVRDGSGWTPAEIRWRGHGFDPGTGALWLRYEVLDPAGRGREVVEWPEQAGRGDPTPPTANAEAGADRST
;
A
#
# COMPACT_ATOMS: atom_id res chain seq x y z
N MET A 1 -58.70 16.62 24.47
CA MET A 1 -57.35 17.09 24.05
C MET A 1 -56.27 16.02 24.15
N LYS A 2 -56.04 15.38 25.31
CA LYS A 2 -54.94 14.38 25.51
C LYS A 2 -54.90 13.24 24.48
N ARG A 3 -56.05 12.67 24.10
CA ARG A 3 -56.15 11.55 23.13
C ARG A 3 -55.79 11.95 21.69
N ARG A 4 -56.12 13.19 21.28
CA ARG A 4 -55.75 13.72 19.96
C ARG A 4 -54.25 14.05 19.88
N LEU A 5 -53.69 14.59 20.98
CA LEU A 5 -52.26 14.87 21.09
C LEU A 5 -51.41 13.58 21.05
N ALA A 6 -51.89 12.52 21.71
CA ALA A 6 -51.24 11.21 21.67
C ALA A 6 -51.28 10.57 20.28
N LEU A 7 -52.40 10.71 19.55
CA LEU A 7 -52.52 10.21 18.17
C LEU A 7 -51.63 10.97 17.19
N THR A 8 -51.53 12.30 17.31
CA THR A 8 -50.61 13.08 16.48
C THR A 8 -49.14 12.78 16.80
N ALA A 9 -48.78 12.64 18.08
CA ALA A 9 -47.43 12.23 18.46
C ALA A 9 -47.07 10.85 17.90
N ALA A 10 -47.98 9.88 17.99
CA ALA A 10 -47.78 8.54 17.42
C ALA A 10 -47.63 8.59 15.88
N ALA A 11 -48.44 9.40 15.19
CA ALA A 11 -48.35 9.56 13.74
C ALA A 11 -47.01 10.20 13.31
N VAL A 12 -46.52 11.19 14.07
CA VAL A 12 -45.21 11.82 13.82
C VAL A 12 -44.06 10.83 14.02
N VAL A 13 -44.09 10.04 15.10
CA VAL A 13 -43.09 9.00 15.35
C VAL A 13 -43.10 7.94 14.24
N LEU A 14 -44.29 7.52 13.82
CA LEU A 14 -44.43 6.55 12.73
C LEU A 14 -43.88 7.12 11.41
N ALA A 15 -44.16 8.39 11.10
CA ALA A 15 -43.65 9.06 9.91
C ALA A 15 -42.12 9.20 9.93
N LEU A 16 -41.52 9.48 11.10
CA LEU A 16 -40.07 9.57 11.28
C LEU A 16 -39.33 8.24 11.01
N VAL A 17 -40.02 7.10 11.10
CA VAL A 17 -39.45 5.79 10.80
C VAL A 17 -39.78 5.35 9.37
N LEU A 18 -41.04 5.50 8.95
CA LEU A 18 -41.50 4.99 7.66
C LEU A 18 -41.03 5.82 6.47
N LEU A 19 -40.93 7.15 6.59
CA LEU A 19 -40.48 7.99 5.48
C LEU A 19 -39.01 7.74 5.10
N PRO A 20 -38.04 7.70 6.04
CA PRO A 20 -36.68 7.35 5.70
C PRO A 20 -36.56 5.92 5.16
N TYR A 21 -37.32 4.97 5.72
CA TYR A 21 -37.31 3.60 5.23
C TYR A 21 -37.82 3.48 3.79
N ALA A 22 -38.93 4.14 3.47
CA ALA A 22 -39.47 4.17 2.12
C ALA A 22 -38.50 4.85 1.14
N GLY A 23 -37.92 5.98 1.54
CA GLY A 23 -36.89 6.67 0.76
C GLY A 23 -35.66 5.80 0.51
N PHE A 24 -35.19 5.07 1.53
CA PHE A 24 -34.10 4.11 1.40
C PHE A 24 -34.45 2.97 0.44
N ARG A 25 -35.66 2.38 0.53
CA ARG A 25 -36.08 1.31 -0.39
C ARG A 25 -36.19 1.80 -1.84
N LEU A 26 -36.67 3.02 -2.05
CA LEU A 26 -36.72 3.66 -3.37
C LEU A 26 -35.31 3.91 -3.94
N TRP A 27 -34.41 4.42 -3.11
CA TRP A 27 -33.00 4.60 -3.50
C TRP A 27 -32.32 3.26 -3.78
N LEU A 28 -32.55 2.23 -2.98
CA LEU A 28 -31.96 0.90 -3.15
C LEU A 28 -32.46 0.23 -4.45
N ALA A 29 -33.72 0.47 -4.81
CA ALA A 29 -34.29 0.00 -6.07
C ALA A 29 -33.63 0.64 -7.31
N SER A 30 -33.09 1.87 -7.19
CA SER A 30 -32.35 2.53 -8.27
C SER A 30 -30.86 2.17 -8.32
N GLN A 31 -30.35 1.37 -7.38
CA GLN A 31 -28.95 0.93 -7.39
C GLN A 31 -28.70 -0.25 -8.34
N PRO A 32 -27.45 -0.42 -8.82
CA PRO A 32 -27.02 -1.61 -9.55
C PRO A 32 -27.35 -2.91 -8.81
N GLU A 33 -27.56 -3.99 -9.56
CA GLU A 33 -27.98 -5.29 -9.02
C GLU A 33 -27.00 -5.83 -7.96
N GLU A 34 -25.69 -5.72 -8.22
CA GLU A 34 -24.64 -6.12 -7.28
C GLU A 34 -24.74 -5.38 -5.94
N THR A 35 -25.00 -4.07 -5.97
CA THR A 35 -25.16 -3.25 -4.76
C THR A 35 -26.42 -3.65 -3.99
N ARG A 36 -27.52 -3.93 -4.71
CA ARG A 36 -28.77 -4.36 -4.09
C ARG A 36 -28.61 -5.69 -3.37
N ILE A 37 -28.00 -6.67 -4.03
CA ILE A 37 -27.71 -7.99 -3.47
C ILE A 37 -26.82 -7.85 -2.22
N ALA A 38 -25.75 -7.05 -2.30
CA ALA A 38 -24.84 -6.84 -1.18
C ALA A 38 -25.54 -6.21 0.05
N VAL A 39 -26.42 -5.24 -0.17
CA VAL A 39 -27.17 -4.58 0.91
C VAL A 39 -28.26 -5.49 1.48
N GLU A 40 -28.96 -6.25 0.64
CA GLU A 40 -30.01 -7.18 1.08
C GLU A 40 -29.46 -8.45 1.75
N ALA A 41 -28.17 -8.74 1.59
CA ALA A 41 -27.49 -9.81 2.31
C ALA A 41 -27.30 -9.53 3.80
N PHE A 42 -27.36 -8.26 4.24
CA PHE A 42 -27.25 -7.92 5.66
C PHE A 42 -28.53 -8.27 6.42
N THR A 43 -28.37 -8.82 7.62
CA THR A 43 -29.45 -8.79 8.61
C THR A 43 -29.74 -7.36 9.07
N ALA A 44 -30.94 -7.10 9.60
CA ALA A 44 -31.29 -5.79 10.13
C ALA A 44 -30.31 -5.28 11.20
N ARG A 45 -29.77 -6.19 12.02
CA ARG A 45 -28.79 -5.86 13.05
C ARG A 45 -27.44 -5.47 12.46
N GLU A 46 -26.94 -6.21 11.47
CA GLU A 46 -25.67 -5.91 10.81
C GLU A 46 -25.77 -4.59 10.03
N PHE A 47 -26.89 -4.36 9.34
CA PHE A 47 -27.12 -3.12 8.62
C PHE A 47 -27.09 -1.91 9.57
N VAL A 48 -27.79 -1.99 10.71
CA VAL A 48 -27.73 -0.93 11.75
C VAL A 48 -26.31 -0.77 12.29
N ALA A 49 -25.58 -1.86 12.52
CA ALA A 49 -24.19 -1.79 12.98
C ALA A 49 -23.28 -1.09 11.95
N VAL A 50 -23.41 -1.38 10.66
CA VAL A 50 -22.65 -0.73 9.58
C VAL A 50 -23.00 0.75 9.48
N VAL A 51 -24.28 1.11 9.56
CA VAL A 51 -24.73 2.52 9.55
C VAL A 51 -24.16 3.26 10.77
N LEU A 52 -24.21 2.66 11.97
CA LEU A 52 -23.65 3.27 13.16
C LEU A 52 -22.11 3.39 13.09
N ASP A 53 -21.38 2.38 12.61
CA ASP A 53 -19.92 2.46 12.42
C ASP A 53 -19.54 3.54 11.40
N HIS A 54 -20.36 3.77 10.37
CA HIS A 54 -20.13 4.84 9.40
C HIS A 54 -20.20 6.24 10.02
N PHE A 55 -21.16 6.49 10.93
CA PHE A 55 -21.33 7.80 11.57
C PHE A 55 -20.57 7.94 12.90
N PHE A 56 -20.26 6.82 13.56
CA PHE A 56 -19.60 6.74 14.86
C PHE A 56 -18.53 5.64 14.84
N PRO A 57 -17.46 5.82 14.05
CA PRO A 57 -16.43 4.81 13.89
C PRO A 57 -15.82 4.49 15.25
N GLN A 58 -15.82 3.20 15.62
CA GLN A 58 -15.13 2.76 16.82
C GLN A 58 -13.62 2.77 16.56
N PRO A 59 -12.78 3.17 17.54
CA PRO A 59 -11.34 3.00 17.45
C PRO A 59 -11.03 1.53 17.15
N ILE A 60 -10.26 1.28 16.09
CA ILE A 60 -9.82 -0.07 15.77
C ILE A 60 -8.73 -0.43 16.79
N ASP A 61 -9.00 -1.46 17.58
CA ASP A 61 -7.99 -2.03 18.46
C ASP A 61 -6.89 -2.66 17.60
N ASP A 62 -5.70 -2.06 17.65
CA ASP A 62 -4.50 -2.62 17.03
C ASP A 62 -4.04 -3.84 17.84
N PHE A 63 -4.59 -5.01 17.49
CA PHE A 63 -4.23 -6.29 18.11
C PHE A 63 -2.78 -6.70 17.83
N GLY A 64 -2.12 -6.05 16.85
CA GLY A 64 -0.69 -6.20 16.55
C GLY A 64 0.23 -5.29 17.36
N ARG A 65 -0.26 -4.59 18.38
CA ARG A 65 0.54 -3.66 19.20
C ARG A 65 1.47 -4.32 20.22
N PHE A 66 1.28 -5.59 20.54
CA PHE A 66 2.05 -6.28 21.59
C PHE A 66 3.51 -6.46 21.13
N ASP A 67 4.46 -6.03 21.98
CA ASP A 67 5.92 -6.08 21.76
C ASP A 67 6.46 -5.27 20.55
N ARG A 68 5.74 -4.22 20.12
CA ARG A 68 6.26 -3.27 19.14
C ARG A 68 7.46 -2.52 19.71
N ARG A 69 8.63 -2.72 19.12
CA ARG A 69 9.83 -1.92 19.43
C ARG A 69 9.68 -0.53 18.83
N ALA A 70 9.91 0.50 19.63
CA ALA A 70 10.05 1.86 19.11
C ALA A 70 11.37 1.96 18.34
N TYR A 71 11.30 2.39 17.08
CA TYR A 71 12.47 2.66 16.26
C TYR A 71 12.60 4.19 16.11
N PRO A 72 13.54 4.86 16.81
CA PRO A 72 13.72 6.30 16.68
C PRO A 72 13.95 6.69 15.22
N ARG A 73 13.25 7.73 14.75
CA ARG A 73 13.23 8.20 13.34
C ARG A 73 12.48 7.30 12.36
N ARG A 74 11.75 6.28 12.83
CA ARG A 74 10.79 5.51 12.02
C ARG A 74 9.39 5.75 12.55
N GLU A 75 8.42 5.84 11.64
CA GLU A 75 7.02 6.10 12.01
C GLU A 75 6.18 4.84 12.24
N ALA A 76 6.71 3.67 11.90
CA ALA A 76 6.01 2.40 12.01
C ALA A 76 6.78 1.39 12.86
N SER A 77 6.06 0.47 13.50
CA SER A 77 6.62 -0.72 14.11
C SER A 77 5.72 -1.92 13.79
N PRO A 78 6.21 -2.96 13.10
CA PRO A 78 7.54 -3.01 12.47
C PRO A 78 7.66 -1.94 11.36
N TRP A 79 8.84 -1.36 11.22
CA TRP A 79 9.09 -0.37 10.16
C TRP A 79 9.42 -1.02 8.81
N VAL A 80 9.62 -2.33 8.76
CA VAL A 80 9.73 -3.13 7.53
C VAL A 80 8.76 -4.31 7.63
N MET A 81 7.95 -4.51 6.60
CA MET A 81 6.97 -5.59 6.56
C MET A 81 6.78 -6.13 5.16
N ARG A 82 6.47 -7.44 5.06
CA ARG A 82 6.04 -8.06 3.81
C ARG A 82 4.51 -8.14 3.77
N SER A 83 3.93 -7.69 2.67
CA SER A 83 2.49 -7.78 2.41
C SER A 83 2.21 -7.74 0.92
N SER A 84 0.93 -7.78 0.53
CA SER A 84 0.53 -7.12 -0.71
C SER A 84 0.42 -5.62 -0.48
N LEU A 85 0.63 -4.83 -1.53
CA LEU A 85 0.47 -3.39 -1.52
C LEU A 85 -0.06 -2.95 -2.89
N ASP A 86 -1.09 -2.12 -2.91
CA ASP A 86 -1.67 -1.57 -4.15
C ASP A 86 -2.06 -2.65 -5.17
N GLY A 87 -2.59 -3.78 -4.66
CA GLY A 87 -2.99 -4.94 -5.46
C GLY A 87 -1.84 -5.77 -6.02
N ARG A 88 -0.59 -5.49 -5.61
CA ARG A 88 0.59 -6.26 -6.01
C ARG A 88 1.05 -7.16 -4.86
N PRO A 89 1.20 -8.47 -5.09
CA PRO A 89 1.71 -9.37 -4.07
C PRO A 89 3.23 -9.21 -3.90
N ARG A 90 3.77 -9.87 -2.86
CA ARG A 90 5.22 -10.01 -2.63
C ARG A 90 5.97 -8.67 -2.50
N MET A 91 5.31 -7.67 -1.92
CA MET A 91 5.93 -6.39 -1.62
C MET A 91 6.60 -6.41 -0.24
N LEU A 92 7.69 -5.66 -0.14
CA LEU A 92 8.34 -5.29 1.10
C LEU A 92 8.17 -3.78 1.27
N SER A 93 7.40 -3.38 2.26
CA SER A 93 7.15 -1.99 2.61
C SER A 93 8.07 -1.59 3.75
N ALA A 94 8.82 -0.51 3.58
CA ALA A 94 9.77 0.01 4.56
C ALA A 94 9.52 1.50 4.83
N ALA A 95 9.26 1.86 6.08
CA ALA A 95 9.17 3.24 6.55
C ALA A 95 10.58 3.79 6.79
N LEU A 96 11.17 4.41 5.75
CA LEU A 96 12.55 4.91 5.76
C LEU A 96 12.73 6.16 6.63
N ALA A 97 11.70 6.98 6.78
CA ALA A 97 11.69 8.13 7.68
C ALA A 97 10.24 8.46 8.03
N PRO A 98 9.97 9.40 8.95
CA PRO A 98 8.60 9.85 9.18
C PRO A 98 8.01 10.44 7.89
N GLY A 99 6.87 9.90 7.49
CA GLY A 99 6.16 10.14 6.26
C GLY A 99 6.82 9.57 5.01
N LEU A 100 7.95 8.84 5.06
CA LEU A 100 8.67 8.38 3.86
C LEU A 100 8.68 6.86 3.78
N TRP A 101 8.03 6.33 2.76
CA TRP A 101 7.89 4.90 2.54
C TRP A 101 8.51 4.45 1.22
N LEU A 102 9.12 3.27 1.27
CA LEU A 102 9.62 2.51 0.15
C LEU A 102 8.85 1.20 0.02
N ALA A 103 8.28 0.94 -1.15
CA ALA A 103 7.74 -0.36 -1.53
C ALA A 103 8.69 -1.01 -2.52
N TYR A 104 9.17 -2.21 -2.17
CA TYR A 104 10.13 -2.97 -2.95
C TYR A 104 9.54 -4.33 -3.33
N SER A 105 9.59 -4.66 -4.62
CA SER A 105 9.15 -5.95 -5.11
C SER A 105 10.20 -7.02 -4.83
N THR A 106 9.83 -8.00 -4.00
CA THR A 106 10.69 -9.17 -3.73
C THR A 106 10.71 -10.16 -4.90
N GLU A 107 9.78 -10.02 -5.86
CA GLU A 107 9.73 -10.86 -7.06
C GLU A 107 10.67 -10.37 -8.15
N THR A 108 10.84 -9.06 -8.27
CA THR A 108 11.56 -8.44 -9.40
C THR A 108 12.82 -7.70 -8.98
N ALA A 109 13.14 -7.71 -7.67
CA ALA A 109 14.22 -6.93 -7.08
C ALA A 109 14.23 -5.49 -7.60
N SER A 110 13.09 -4.82 -7.50
CA SER A 110 12.92 -3.44 -7.98
C SER A 110 12.06 -2.62 -7.05
N VAL A 111 12.30 -1.31 -7.04
CA VAL A 111 11.44 -0.35 -6.35
C VAL A 111 10.09 -0.31 -7.08
N HIS A 112 9.02 -0.58 -6.35
CA HIS A 112 7.67 -0.35 -6.86
C HIS A 112 7.30 1.12 -6.73
N GLN A 113 7.57 1.70 -5.55
CA GLN A 113 7.23 3.09 -5.25
C GLN A 113 8.07 3.62 -4.09
N LEU A 114 8.51 4.87 -4.20
CA LEU A 114 8.95 5.70 -3.08
C LEU A 114 7.96 6.86 -2.95
N TRP A 115 7.38 7.07 -1.78
CA TRP A 115 6.36 8.09 -1.60
C TRP A 115 6.39 8.73 -0.22
N ARG A 116 5.82 9.93 -0.16
CA ARG A 116 5.52 10.61 1.07
C ARG A 116 4.07 10.40 1.47
N GLY A 117 3.83 9.85 2.66
CA GLY A 117 2.49 9.60 3.20
C GLY A 117 2.48 8.41 4.15
N GLU A 118 1.51 7.53 4.00
CA GLU A 118 1.27 6.39 4.90
C GLU A 118 0.94 5.11 4.13
N VAL A 119 0.95 3.99 4.85
CA VAL A 119 0.32 2.74 4.41
C VAL A 119 -0.96 2.54 5.20
N ASP A 120 -2.07 2.38 4.49
CA ASP A 120 -3.34 1.96 5.05
C ASP A 120 -3.34 0.45 5.27
N PHE A 121 -3.02 0.04 6.50
CA PHE A 121 -3.07 -1.37 6.90
C PHE A 121 -4.52 -1.77 7.27
N SER A 122 -5.38 -1.85 6.27
CA SER A 122 -6.72 -2.42 6.41
C SER A 122 -6.74 -3.90 6.01
N GLY A 123 -7.74 -4.64 6.52
CA GLY A 123 -8.04 -6.00 6.11
C GLY A 123 -7.80 -7.06 7.20
N PRO A 124 -8.18 -8.33 6.93
CA PRO A 124 -8.39 -9.34 7.96
C PRO A 124 -7.15 -9.63 8.82
N ALA A 125 -5.95 -9.45 8.26
CA ALA A 125 -4.68 -9.67 8.94
C ALA A 125 -4.26 -8.53 9.89
N PHE A 126 -4.82 -7.33 9.72
CA PHE A 126 -4.42 -6.12 10.45
C PHE A 126 -5.50 -5.62 11.41
N ASP A 127 -6.75 -5.58 10.96
CA ASP A 127 -7.88 -5.00 11.72
C ASP A 127 -9.03 -5.99 11.95
N ALA A 128 -8.86 -7.26 11.57
CA ALA A 128 -9.87 -8.32 11.60
C ALA A 128 -11.17 -8.00 10.82
N ARG A 129 -11.20 -6.91 10.05
CA ARG A 129 -12.32 -6.56 9.17
C ARG A 129 -12.13 -7.29 7.84
N HIS A 130 -13.24 -7.75 7.27
CA HIS A 130 -13.25 -8.11 5.85
C HIS A 130 -13.02 -6.83 5.07
N GLY A 131 -11.88 -6.75 4.38
CA GLY A 131 -11.39 -5.48 3.86
C GLY A 131 -10.44 -5.64 2.69
N ARG A 132 -10.16 -4.49 2.08
CA ARG A 132 -9.24 -4.37 0.94
C ARG A 132 -7.82 -4.65 1.41
N GLU A 133 -6.98 -5.09 0.48
CA GLU A 133 -5.55 -5.25 0.73
C GLU A 133 -4.89 -3.90 1.10
N PRO A 134 -3.71 -3.91 1.78
CA PRO A 134 -3.02 -2.69 2.14
C PRO A 134 -2.77 -1.76 0.95
N MET A 135 -2.89 -0.46 1.19
CA MET A 135 -2.74 0.55 0.15
C MET A 135 -1.76 1.65 0.53
N SER A 136 -1.02 2.15 -0.46
CA SER A 136 -0.27 3.39 -0.28
C SER A 136 -1.20 4.60 -0.36
N ARG A 137 -0.99 5.56 0.55
CA ARG A 137 -1.67 6.86 0.54
C ARG A 137 -0.63 7.97 0.54
N GLY A 138 -0.86 9.00 -0.27
CA GLY A 138 -0.01 10.18 -0.35
C GLY A 138 0.60 10.40 -1.73
N GLU A 139 1.71 11.12 -1.75
CA GLU A 139 2.37 11.62 -2.96
C GLU A 139 3.57 10.76 -3.31
N ALA A 140 3.50 10.06 -4.44
CA ALA A 140 4.64 9.29 -4.94
C ALA A 140 5.69 10.22 -5.56
N TRP A 141 6.90 10.12 -5.05
CA TRP A 141 8.07 10.81 -5.58
C TRP A 141 8.75 10.01 -6.69
N TRP A 142 8.66 8.68 -6.62
CA TRP A 142 9.21 7.81 -7.64
C TRP A 142 8.38 6.53 -7.80
N ARG A 143 8.06 6.20 -9.06
CA ARG A 143 7.37 4.98 -9.48
C ARG A 143 7.97 4.53 -10.82
N PRO A 144 9.04 3.72 -10.81
CA PRO A 144 9.63 3.26 -12.06
C PRO A 144 8.72 2.24 -12.75
N ASP A 145 8.60 2.33 -14.07
CA ASP A 145 7.86 1.38 -14.90
C ASP A 145 8.65 0.09 -15.24
N ALA A 146 9.77 -0.14 -14.55
CA ALA A 146 10.65 -1.25 -14.83
C ALA A 146 10.09 -2.58 -14.26
N THR A 147 9.98 -3.58 -15.12
CA THR A 147 9.61 -4.96 -14.72
C THR A 147 10.64 -5.60 -13.81
N THR A 148 11.93 -5.25 -13.93
CA THR A 148 13.00 -5.55 -12.97
C THR A 148 14.07 -4.47 -13.03
N ALA A 149 14.79 -4.23 -11.94
CA ALA A 149 15.94 -3.33 -11.93
C ALA A 149 17.19 -3.96 -12.55
N TRP A 150 17.22 -5.30 -12.67
CA TRP A 150 18.41 -6.05 -13.03
C TRP A 150 18.36 -6.57 -14.46
N ARG A 151 19.44 -6.32 -15.17
CA ARG A 151 19.69 -6.89 -16.49
C ARG A 151 21.02 -7.59 -16.48
N VAL A 152 21.12 -8.68 -17.21
CA VAL A 152 22.36 -9.40 -17.46
C VAL A 152 22.74 -9.22 -18.91
N ARG A 153 24.05 -9.13 -19.18
CA ARG A 153 24.57 -9.07 -20.53
C ARG A 153 25.16 -10.40 -20.92
N ASP A 154 24.70 -10.94 -22.04
CA ASP A 154 25.34 -12.05 -22.73
C ASP A 154 25.86 -11.60 -24.11
N GLY A 155 26.36 -12.54 -24.91
CA GLY A 155 26.87 -12.25 -26.25
C GLY A 155 25.82 -11.70 -27.23
N SER A 156 24.52 -11.79 -26.90
CA SER A 156 23.40 -11.31 -27.72
C SER A 156 22.83 -9.95 -27.28
N GLY A 157 23.15 -9.49 -26.07
CA GLY A 157 22.74 -8.18 -25.57
C GLY A 157 22.36 -8.16 -24.09
N TRP A 158 21.65 -7.12 -23.67
CA TRP A 158 21.11 -6.99 -22.32
C TRP A 158 19.71 -7.58 -22.21
N THR A 159 19.54 -8.61 -21.39
CA THR A 159 18.24 -9.24 -21.12
C THR A 159 17.83 -9.03 -19.66
N PRO A 160 16.53 -8.96 -19.35
CA PRO A 160 16.04 -8.94 -17.96
C PRO A 160 16.55 -10.16 -17.20
N ALA A 161 17.02 -9.96 -15.96
CA ALA A 161 17.49 -11.05 -15.13
C ALA A 161 16.32 -11.75 -14.41
N GLU A 162 16.47 -13.05 -14.15
CA GLU A 162 15.59 -13.75 -13.21
C GLU A 162 16.07 -13.46 -11.78
N ILE A 163 15.13 -13.22 -10.87
CA ILE A 163 15.42 -12.85 -9.49
C ILE A 163 14.98 -13.97 -8.55
N ARG A 164 15.87 -14.34 -7.62
CA ARG A 164 15.55 -15.24 -6.51
C ARG A 164 15.75 -14.54 -5.18
N TRP A 165 14.65 -14.16 -4.53
CA TRP A 165 14.68 -13.55 -3.21
C TRP A 165 15.34 -14.45 -2.17
N ARG A 166 16.29 -13.91 -1.40
CA ARG A 166 17.00 -14.63 -0.32
C ARG A 166 16.64 -14.11 1.07
N GLY A 167 16.16 -12.87 1.20
CA GLY A 167 15.68 -12.34 2.47
C GLY A 167 15.97 -10.87 2.65
N HIS A 168 15.56 -10.35 3.79
CA HIS A 168 15.97 -9.04 4.29
C HIS A 168 16.32 -9.17 5.77
N GLY A 169 16.99 -8.16 6.30
CA GLY A 169 17.23 -8.03 7.72
C GLY A 169 17.88 -6.69 8.02
N PHE A 170 18.46 -6.61 9.21
CA PHE A 170 19.06 -5.38 9.71
C PHE A 170 20.52 -5.62 10.07
N ASP A 171 21.35 -4.64 9.78
CA ASP A 171 22.72 -4.61 10.30
C ASP A 171 22.69 -4.49 11.83
N PRO A 172 23.37 -5.38 12.59
CA PRO A 172 23.33 -5.35 14.05
C PRO A 172 23.92 -4.08 14.68
N GLY A 173 24.84 -3.39 13.98
CA GLY A 173 25.50 -2.19 14.49
C GLY A 173 24.72 -0.91 14.22
N THR A 174 24.25 -0.73 12.99
CA THR A 174 23.60 0.49 12.49
C THR A 174 22.08 0.41 12.46
N GLY A 175 21.51 -0.81 12.45
CA GLY A 175 20.09 -1.04 12.23
C GLY A 175 19.64 -0.80 10.78
N ALA A 176 20.58 -0.62 9.85
CA ALA A 176 20.26 -0.38 8.44
C ALA A 176 19.65 -1.62 7.78
N LEU A 177 18.62 -1.42 6.97
CA LEU A 177 17.99 -2.47 6.18
C LEU A 177 18.93 -2.96 5.08
N TRP A 178 19.14 -4.28 5.03
CA TRP A 178 19.72 -4.96 3.89
C TRP A 178 18.67 -5.83 3.20
N LEU A 179 18.75 -5.89 1.87
CA LEU A 179 17.95 -6.78 1.01
C LEU A 179 18.91 -7.74 0.32
N ARG A 180 18.56 -9.02 0.24
CA ARG A 180 19.41 -10.05 -0.39
C ARG A 180 18.60 -10.87 -1.39
N TYR A 181 19.17 -11.06 -2.57
CA TYR A 181 18.60 -11.89 -3.62
C TYR A 181 19.71 -12.35 -4.58
N GLU A 182 19.41 -13.35 -5.41
CA GLU A 182 20.28 -13.74 -6.53
C GLU A 182 19.75 -13.15 -7.83
N VAL A 183 20.68 -12.65 -8.64
CA VAL A 183 20.46 -12.27 -10.04
C VAL A 183 20.95 -13.42 -10.90
N LEU A 184 20.03 -14.04 -11.63
CA LEU A 184 20.26 -15.22 -12.46
C LEU A 184 20.28 -14.82 -13.93
N ASP A 185 21.23 -15.37 -14.68
CA ASP A 185 21.24 -15.30 -16.13
C ASP A 185 20.30 -16.34 -16.78
N PRO A 186 20.01 -16.26 -18.09
CA PRO A 186 19.16 -17.24 -18.77
C PRO A 186 19.67 -18.68 -18.72
N ALA A 187 20.96 -18.89 -18.40
CA ALA A 187 21.56 -20.21 -18.22
C ALA A 187 21.48 -20.70 -16.75
N GLY A 188 20.85 -19.94 -15.85
CA GLY A 188 20.67 -20.26 -14.43
C GLY A 188 21.90 -19.97 -13.57
N ARG A 189 22.93 -19.30 -14.09
CA ARG A 189 24.11 -18.91 -13.28
C ARG A 189 23.76 -17.67 -12.46
N GLY A 190 23.93 -17.78 -11.15
CA GLY A 190 23.54 -16.74 -10.20
C GLY A 190 24.72 -15.96 -9.63
N ARG A 191 24.47 -14.68 -9.34
CA ARG A 191 25.29 -13.88 -8.44
C ARG A 191 24.41 -13.37 -7.31
N GLU A 192 24.87 -13.54 -6.07
CA GLU A 192 24.22 -12.93 -4.92
C GLU A 192 24.46 -11.42 -4.94
N VAL A 193 23.40 -10.66 -4.69
CA VAL A 193 23.41 -9.21 -4.54
C VAL A 193 22.83 -8.85 -3.17
N VAL A 194 23.50 -7.92 -2.50
CA VAL A 194 23.03 -7.30 -1.26
C VAL A 194 22.87 -5.80 -1.52
N GLU A 195 21.64 -5.31 -1.33
CA GLU A 195 21.32 -3.89 -1.40
C GLU A 195 21.10 -3.29 -0.02
N TRP A 196 21.39 -2.00 0.11
CA TRP A 196 21.22 -1.19 1.32
C TRP A 196 20.42 0.07 0.98
N PRO A 197 19.07 0.00 0.93
CA PRO A 197 18.24 1.10 0.43
C PRO A 197 18.38 2.42 1.20
N GLU A 198 18.94 2.36 2.40
CA GLU A 198 19.07 3.49 3.32
C GLU A 198 20.47 4.10 3.34
N GLN A 199 21.43 3.43 2.72
CA GLN A 199 22.81 3.90 2.66
C GLN A 199 22.99 4.64 1.33
N ALA A 200 23.24 5.95 1.40
CA ALA A 200 23.74 6.68 0.25
C ALA A 200 25.05 6.00 -0.18
N GLY A 201 25.10 5.57 -1.44
CA GLY A 201 26.31 4.97 -2.01
C GLY A 201 27.50 5.91 -1.76
N ARG A 202 28.63 5.36 -1.32
CA ARG A 202 29.90 6.06 -1.22
C ARG A 202 30.46 6.29 -2.63
N GLY A 203 29.72 7.03 -3.46
CA GLY A 203 30.06 7.34 -4.84
C GLY A 203 29.98 8.85 -5.01
N ASP A 204 31.12 9.47 -5.27
CA ASP A 204 31.15 10.87 -5.70
C ASP A 204 30.20 11.05 -6.89
N PRO A 205 29.27 12.01 -6.83
CA PRO A 205 28.49 12.38 -8.00
C PRO A 205 29.41 13.17 -8.94
N THR A 206 30.19 12.47 -9.75
CA THR A 206 30.72 13.09 -10.97
C THR A 206 29.60 12.98 -12.01
N PRO A 207 28.87 14.07 -12.30
CA PRO A 207 27.89 14.03 -13.38
C PRO A 207 28.61 13.68 -14.69
N PRO A 208 27.99 12.90 -15.59
CA PRO A 208 28.51 12.73 -16.93
C PRO A 208 28.56 14.11 -17.59
N THR A 209 29.77 14.60 -17.85
CA THR A 209 29.97 15.81 -18.65
C THR A 209 29.31 15.62 -20.00
N ALA A 210 28.40 16.55 -20.31
CA ALA A 210 27.65 16.62 -21.54
C ALA A 210 28.55 16.58 -22.78
N ASN A 211 28.08 15.85 -23.80
CA ASN A 211 28.28 16.10 -25.24
C ASN A 211 29.66 16.63 -25.66
N ALA A 212 30.58 15.70 -25.95
CA ALA A 212 31.64 15.93 -26.93
C ALA A 212 31.15 15.52 -28.33
N GLU A 213 30.18 16.26 -28.87
CA GLU A 213 29.93 16.32 -30.31
C GLU A 213 29.59 17.77 -30.69
N ALA A 214 30.59 18.47 -31.23
CA ALA A 214 30.41 19.58 -32.15
C ALA A 214 31.68 19.69 -33.01
N GLY A 215 31.74 18.83 -34.05
CA GLY A 215 32.53 19.15 -35.22
C GLY A 215 31.69 20.02 -36.15
N ALA A 216 32.17 21.23 -36.45
CA ALA A 216 31.92 22.01 -37.67
C ALA A 216 32.75 23.31 -37.53
N ASP A 217 33.87 23.40 -38.23
CA ASP A 217 33.99 24.18 -39.46
C ASP A 217 34.33 25.65 -39.21
N ARG A 218 35.59 26.02 -39.46
CA ARG A 218 35.93 27.23 -40.22
C ARG A 218 37.20 27.00 -41.03
N SER A 219 36.99 26.91 -42.33
CA SER A 219 37.92 27.32 -43.38
C SER A 219 38.32 28.80 -43.23
N THR A 220 39.64 29.08 -43.17
CA THR A 220 40.40 30.07 -43.95
C THR A 220 41.83 30.16 -43.42
#